data_AF-A0A1G3ZZY6-F1
#
_entry.id   AF-A0A1G3ZZY6-F1
#
_cell.length_a   1.000
_cell.length_b   1.000
_cell.length_c   1.000
_cell.angle_alpha   90.00
_cell.angle_beta   90.00
_cell.angle_gamma   90.00
#
_symmetry.space_group_name_H-M   'P 1'
#
loop_
_entity.id
_entity.type
_entity.pdbx_description
1 polymer ?
#
loop_
_entity_poly.entity_id
_entity_poly.type
_entity_poly.pdbx_seq_one_letter_code
_entity_poly.pdbx_strand_id
1 'polypeptide(L)'
;MFGPFASVERKMRENAGNWLELADKVVHFRRDQLAAAQLAGLEQKRADLRLKLKERADAAKLKLGIEALEAVLRQTGGTFYPKSALVENVEFFLVAAIIILGIRTYFIQPFKIPTNSMWPSYYGMTAERLPLADDRAPGLASRIFRLVAFGASRREVVAPADGEVSAKFFPYGQVPQLAYTVKRGRKWHLLPAMVKEYSFFVGGVEATVQVPLDFREVDAMVQEAFFGGAEGMLRHFNAASRNGGVERSTIQVNEGSADATRTFTIKLGRTARAGETILRFDILTGDQLFVDRLSYHFVRPSVGQGFVFRTDNIHSEYMRSTDG
;
A
#
# COMPACT_ATOMS: atom_id res chain seq x y z
N MET A 1 -14.62 15.82 -21.07
CA MET A 1 -14.19 14.40 -20.99
C MET A 1 -14.62 13.73 -22.30
N PHE A 2 -13.68 13.33 -23.15
CA PHE A 2 -13.96 12.88 -24.52
C PHE A 2 -14.62 11.48 -24.53
N GLY A 3 -15.86 11.39 -25.01
CA GLY A 3 -16.47 10.09 -25.32
C GLY A 3 -15.81 9.45 -26.55
N PRO A 4 -15.47 8.14 -26.53
CA PRO A 4 -14.75 7.50 -27.63
C PRO A 4 -15.50 7.48 -28.97
N PHE A 5 -16.83 7.73 -28.97
CA PHE A 5 -17.69 7.68 -30.15
C PHE A 5 -18.23 9.05 -30.63
N ALA A 6 -17.71 10.17 -30.11
CA ALA A 6 -18.13 11.50 -30.57
C ALA A 6 -17.57 11.83 -31.97
N SER A 7 -18.43 12.35 -32.87
CA SER A 7 -18.01 12.79 -34.21
C SER A 7 -16.96 13.91 -34.12
N VAL A 8 -16.11 14.02 -35.15
CA VAL A 8 -15.05 15.05 -35.22
C VAL A 8 -15.63 16.45 -35.04
N GLU A 9 -16.77 16.73 -35.67
CA GLU A 9 -17.48 18.01 -35.52
C GLU A 9 -17.96 18.28 -34.10
N ARG A 10 -18.49 17.25 -33.42
CA ARG A 10 -18.93 17.38 -32.03
C ARG A 10 -17.76 17.67 -31.10
N LYS A 11 -16.66 16.93 -31.25
CA LYS A 11 -15.42 17.17 -30.50
C LYS A 11 -14.88 18.58 -30.75
N MET A 12 -14.93 19.06 -32.00
CA MET A 12 -14.46 20.40 -32.34
C MET A 12 -15.35 21.50 -31.76
N ARG A 13 -16.68 21.30 -31.75
CA ARG A 13 -17.62 22.23 -31.12
C ARG A 13 -17.43 22.31 -29.60
N GLU A 14 -17.26 21.16 -28.94
CA GLU A 14 -16.95 21.10 -27.51
C GLU A 14 -15.61 21.81 -27.21
N ASN A 15 -14.58 21.58 -28.04
CA ASN A 15 -13.28 22.26 -27.91
C ASN A 15 -13.41 23.78 -28.07
N ALA A 16 -14.11 24.26 -29.09
CA ALA A 16 -14.38 25.68 -29.28
C ALA A 16 -15.13 26.30 -28.09
N GLY A 17 -16.06 25.56 -27.48
CA GLY A 17 -16.74 25.96 -26.24
C GLY A 17 -15.77 26.17 -25.07
N ASN A 18 -14.86 25.21 -24.85
CA ASN A 18 -13.85 25.31 -23.78
C ASN A 18 -12.92 26.52 -23.98
N TRP A 19 -12.53 26.81 -25.23
CA TRP A 19 -11.72 27.99 -25.56
C TRP A 19 -12.46 29.30 -25.30
N LEU A 20 -13.75 29.37 -25.60
CA LEU A 20 -14.58 30.52 -25.25
C LEU A 20 -14.72 30.68 -23.74
N GLU A 21 -14.89 29.60 -22.99
CA GLU A 21 -14.98 29.65 -21.53
C GLU A 21 -13.67 30.17 -20.91
N LEU A 22 -12.51 29.71 -21.42
CA LEU A 22 -11.20 30.25 -21.01
C LEU A 22 -11.09 31.74 -21.34
N ALA A 23 -11.53 32.15 -22.52
CA ALA A 23 -11.47 33.54 -22.95
C ALA A 23 -12.42 34.44 -22.15
N ASP A 24 -13.61 33.94 -21.81
CA ASP A 24 -14.54 34.58 -20.90
C ASP A 24 -13.90 34.77 -19.54
N LYS A 25 -13.25 33.73 -19.01
CA LYS A 25 -12.52 33.82 -17.73
C LYS A 25 -11.47 34.93 -17.79
N VAL A 26 -10.63 34.96 -18.83
CA VAL A 26 -9.63 36.03 -18.98
C VAL A 26 -10.27 37.42 -18.98
N VAL A 27 -11.38 37.61 -19.69
CA VAL A 27 -12.08 38.90 -19.68
C VAL A 27 -12.65 39.25 -18.30
N HIS A 28 -13.36 38.33 -17.66
CA HIS A 28 -13.97 38.60 -16.35
C HIS A 28 -12.93 38.95 -15.27
N PHE A 29 -11.77 38.30 -15.30
CA PHE A 29 -10.75 38.46 -14.27
C PHE A 29 -9.63 39.45 -14.62
N ARG A 30 -9.50 39.88 -15.88
CA ARG A 30 -8.39 40.76 -16.31
C ARG A 30 -8.79 41.98 -17.13
N ARG A 31 -10.06 42.20 -17.48
CA ARG A 31 -10.47 43.33 -18.34
C ARG A 31 -9.97 44.70 -17.88
N ASP A 32 -9.81 44.87 -16.57
CA ASP A 32 -9.32 46.06 -15.86
C ASP A 32 -7.79 46.23 -15.95
N GLN A 33 -7.06 45.15 -16.23
CA GLN A 33 -5.60 45.14 -16.40
C GLN A 33 -5.16 45.17 -17.86
N LEU A 34 -6.10 44.97 -18.80
CA LEU A 34 -5.81 44.92 -20.24
C LEU A 34 -5.90 46.31 -20.85
N ALA A 35 -4.98 46.63 -21.76
CA ALA A 35 -5.11 47.84 -22.57
C ALA A 35 -6.39 47.76 -23.43
N ALA A 36 -7.04 48.90 -23.67
CA ALA A 36 -8.30 48.96 -24.42
C ALA A 36 -8.23 48.25 -25.78
N ALA A 37 -7.11 48.38 -26.50
CA ALA A 37 -6.88 47.69 -27.77
C ALA A 37 -6.79 46.17 -27.64
N GLN A 38 -6.16 45.66 -26.56
CA GLN A 38 -6.05 44.23 -26.29
C GLN A 38 -7.40 43.62 -25.92
N LEU A 39 -8.17 44.33 -25.09
CA LEU A 39 -9.52 43.90 -24.71
C LEU A 39 -10.45 43.88 -25.92
N ALA A 40 -10.43 44.91 -26.77
CA ALA A 40 -11.20 44.96 -28.00
C ALA A 40 -10.85 43.80 -28.95
N GLY A 41 -9.55 43.50 -29.11
CA GLY A 41 -9.10 42.36 -29.93
C GLY A 41 -9.57 41.01 -29.38
N LEU A 42 -9.55 40.83 -28.06
CA LEU A 42 -10.04 39.61 -27.41
C LEU A 42 -11.55 39.45 -27.54
N GLU A 43 -12.32 40.52 -27.31
CA GLU A 43 -13.78 40.53 -27.51
C GLU A 43 -14.16 40.22 -28.95
N GLN A 44 -13.46 40.80 -29.92
CA GLN A 44 -13.70 40.53 -31.34
C GLN A 44 -13.51 39.05 -31.68
N LYS A 45 -12.38 38.45 -31.29
CA LYS A 45 -12.12 37.02 -31.60
C LYS A 45 -13.04 36.08 -30.84
N ARG A 46 -13.49 36.44 -29.64
CA ARG A 46 -14.54 35.72 -28.91
C ARG A 46 -15.87 35.78 -29.65
N ALA A 47 -16.28 36.97 -30.11
CA ALA A 47 -17.52 37.14 -30.87
C ALA A 47 -17.50 36.34 -32.18
N ASP A 48 -16.38 36.39 -32.91
CA ASP A 48 -16.18 35.63 -34.15
C ASP A 48 -16.32 34.12 -33.93
N LEU A 49 -15.71 33.57 -32.87
CA LEU A 49 -15.79 32.15 -32.57
C LEU A 49 -17.18 31.73 -32.07
N ARG A 50 -17.85 32.58 -31.28
CA ARG A 50 -19.27 32.38 -30.88
C ARG A 50 -20.19 32.30 -32.08
N LEU A 51 -20.00 33.20 -33.06
CA LEU A 51 -20.80 33.22 -34.28
C LEU A 51 -20.63 31.91 -35.05
N LYS A 52 -19.37 31.47 -35.27
CA LYS A 52 -19.07 30.20 -35.95
C LYS A 52 -19.67 28.98 -35.23
N LEU A 53 -19.70 28.99 -33.90
CA LEU A 53 -20.37 27.95 -33.11
C LEU A 53 -21.88 27.97 -33.30
N LYS A 54 -22.50 29.16 -33.28
CA LYS A 54 -23.94 29.35 -33.48
C LYS A 54 -24.38 28.92 -34.88
N GLU A 55 -23.58 29.22 -35.90
CA GLU A 55 -23.80 28.84 -37.30
C GLU A 55 -23.49 27.37 -37.59
N ARG A 56 -23.01 26.61 -36.59
CA ARG A 56 -22.58 25.21 -36.75
C ARG A 56 -21.58 25.05 -37.90
N ALA A 57 -20.61 25.97 -37.97
CA ALA A 57 -19.55 25.91 -38.94
C ALA A 57 -18.80 24.57 -38.89
N ASP A 58 -18.24 24.15 -40.02
CA ASP A 58 -17.45 22.93 -40.12
C ASP A 58 -16.23 22.94 -39.18
N ALA A 59 -15.65 21.75 -38.97
CA ALA A 59 -14.52 21.59 -38.06
C ALA A 59 -13.28 22.41 -38.45
N ALA A 60 -13.06 22.67 -39.75
CA ALA A 60 -11.91 23.44 -40.22
C ALA A 60 -12.06 24.93 -39.88
N LYS A 61 -13.24 25.50 -40.11
CA LYS A 61 -13.56 26.89 -39.76
C LYS A 61 -13.53 27.13 -38.26
N LEU A 62 -14.02 26.17 -37.47
CA LEU A 62 -13.92 26.22 -36.01
C LEU A 62 -12.48 26.18 -35.53
N LYS A 63 -11.65 25.30 -36.10
CA LYS A 63 -10.22 25.21 -35.80
C LYS A 63 -9.49 26.53 -36.07
N LEU A 64 -9.72 27.14 -37.24
CA LEU A 64 -9.15 28.45 -37.57
C LEU A 64 -9.63 29.56 -36.61
N GLY A 65 -10.90 29.49 -36.17
CA GLY A 65 -11.43 30.40 -35.16
C GLY A 65 -10.76 30.23 -33.79
N ILE A 66 -10.50 28.99 -33.38
CA ILE A 66 -9.78 28.66 -32.14
C ILE A 66 -8.35 29.19 -32.21
N GLU A 67 -7.61 28.91 -33.30
CA GLU A 67 -6.21 29.36 -33.46
C GLU A 67 -6.10 30.89 -33.42
N ALA A 68 -7.05 31.60 -34.04
CA ALA A 68 -7.10 33.06 -34.00
C ALA A 68 -7.39 33.61 -32.60
N LEU A 69 -8.25 32.94 -31.82
CA LEU A 69 -8.53 33.30 -30.44
C LEU A 69 -7.35 32.97 -29.51
N GLU A 70 -6.73 31.81 -29.68
CA GLU A 70 -5.55 31.38 -28.93
C GLU A 70 -4.40 32.37 -29.09
N ALA A 71 -4.15 32.86 -30.30
CA ALA A 71 -3.09 33.84 -30.56
C ALA A 71 -3.24 35.11 -29.69
N VAL A 72 -4.48 35.61 -29.53
CA VAL A 72 -4.77 36.76 -28.67
C VAL A 72 -4.71 36.37 -27.19
N LEU A 73 -5.18 35.18 -26.82
CA LEU A 73 -5.12 34.68 -25.45
C LEU A 73 -3.68 34.46 -24.96
N ARG A 74 -2.74 34.08 -25.82
CA ARG A 74 -1.31 33.98 -25.42
C ARG A 74 -0.76 35.32 -24.92
N GLN A 75 -1.26 36.42 -25.45
CA GLN A 75 -0.82 37.77 -25.09
C GLN A 75 -1.61 38.34 -23.92
N THR A 76 -2.90 38.02 -23.85
CA THR A 76 -3.85 38.60 -22.88
C THR A 76 -4.19 37.68 -21.70
N GLY A 77 -3.74 36.41 -21.71
CA GLY A 77 -4.14 35.37 -20.76
C GLY A 77 -3.45 35.43 -19.40
N GLY A 78 -2.20 35.89 -19.33
CA GLY A 78 -1.47 36.10 -18.07
C GLY A 78 -1.31 34.80 -17.28
N THR A 79 -1.75 34.78 -16.03
CA THR A 79 -1.69 33.58 -15.16
C THR A 79 -2.71 32.50 -15.55
N PHE A 80 -3.72 32.84 -16.35
CA PHE A 80 -4.73 31.89 -16.79
C PHE A 80 -4.32 31.12 -18.04
N TYR A 81 -3.50 31.72 -18.91
CA TYR A 81 -3.03 31.11 -20.15
C TYR A 81 -1.79 31.84 -20.73
N PRO A 82 -0.79 31.14 -21.30
CA PRO A 82 -0.66 29.69 -21.38
C PRO A 82 -0.22 29.07 -20.05
N LYS A 83 -0.88 27.98 -19.63
CA LYS A 83 -0.40 27.17 -18.51
C LYS A 83 0.65 26.18 -19.03
N SER A 84 1.69 25.98 -18.24
CA SER A 84 2.63 24.89 -18.51
C SER A 84 1.98 23.56 -18.10
N ALA A 85 2.35 22.47 -18.79
CA ALA A 85 1.89 21.13 -18.44
C ALA A 85 2.19 20.77 -16.97
N LEU A 86 3.26 21.33 -16.39
CA LEU A 86 3.57 21.16 -14.97
C LEU A 86 2.51 21.77 -14.06
N VAL A 87 2.07 23.01 -14.34
CA VAL A 87 1.04 23.68 -13.53
C VAL A 87 -0.29 22.92 -13.62
N GLU A 88 -0.67 22.47 -14.82
CA GLU A 88 -1.90 21.70 -15.01
C GLU A 88 -1.87 20.36 -14.27
N ASN A 89 -0.76 19.62 -14.36
CA ASN A 89 -0.60 18.36 -13.64
C ASN A 89 -0.64 18.57 -12.12
N VAL A 90 0.05 19.61 -11.60
CA VAL A 90 0.04 19.92 -10.17
C VAL A 90 -1.36 20.27 -9.68
N GLU A 91 -2.10 21.12 -10.40
CA GLU A 91 -3.49 21.47 -10.06
C GLU A 91 -4.39 20.23 -10.04
N PHE A 92 -4.29 19.40 -11.08
CA PHE A 92 -5.04 18.15 -11.17
C PHE A 92 -4.72 17.20 -10.00
N PHE A 93 -3.45 16.92 -9.73
CA PHE A 93 -3.05 16.03 -8.65
C PHE A 93 -3.39 16.60 -7.27
N LEU A 94 -3.33 17.92 -7.08
CA LEU A 94 -3.72 18.56 -5.83
C LEU A 94 -5.22 18.39 -5.57
N VAL A 95 -6.08 18.67 -6.56
CA VAL A 95 -7.52 18.48 -6.44
C VAL A 95 -7.86 17.01 -6.20
N ALA A 96 -7.24 16.11 -6.96
CA ALA A 96 -7.42 14.66 -6.77
C ALA A 96 -6.99 14.21 -5.36
N ALA A 97 -5.85 14.71 -4.86
CA ALA A 97 -5.36 14.40 -3.51
C ALA A 97 -6.32 14.89 -2.43
N ILE A 98 -6.85 16.12 -2.54
CA ILE A 98 -7.83 16.67 -1.59
C ILE A 98 -9.10 15.80 -1.57
N ILE A 99 -9.62 15.42 -2.74
CA ILE A 99 -10.81 14.55 -2.84
C ILE A 99 -10.53 13.19 -2.19
N ILE A 100 -9.41 12.54 -2.52
CA ILE A 100 -9.04 11.23 -1.95
C ILE A 100 -8.86 11.32 -0.43
N LEU A 101 -8.18 12.36 0.06
CA LEU A 101 -8.00 12.59 1.49
C LEU A 101 -9.34 12.85 2.19
N GLY A 102 -10.23 13.64 1.59
CA GLY A 102 -11.57 13.90 2.11
C GLY A 102 -12.42 12.63 2.21
N ILE A 103 -12.48 11.84 1.14
CA ILE A 103 -13.18 10.55 1.13
C ILE A 103 -12.63 9.63 2.22
N ARG A 104 -11.30 9.49 2.27
CA ARG A 104 -10.63 8.63 3.26
C ARG A 104 -10.88 9.08 4.70
N THR A 105 -10.92 10.39 4.94
CA THR A 105 -11.04 10.95 6.29
C THR A 105 -12.47 10.86 6.80
N TYR A 106 -13.45 11.18 5.95
CA TYR A 106 -14.84 11.39 6.38
C TYR A 106 -15.80 10.25 6.02
N PHE A 107 -15.53 9.49 4.96
CA PHE A 107 -16.48 8.50 4.45
C PHE A 107 -16.02 7.08 4.70
N ILE A 108 -14.78 6.76 4.32
CA ILE A 108 -14.29 5.38 4.24
C ILE A 108 -12.87 5.29 4.81
N GLN A 109 -12.71 4.60 5.93
CA GLN A 109 -11.38 4.22 6.41
C GLN A 109 -11.14 2.72 6.19
N PRO A 110 -10.18 2.33 5.32
CA PRO A 110 -9.79 0.93 5.18
C PRO A 110 -8.95 0.48 6.38
N PHE A 111 -9.30 -0.66 6.95
CA PHE A 111 -8.55 -1.36 7.98
C PHE A 111 -8.17 -2.76 7.50
N LYS A 112 -6.95 -3.18 7.85
CA LYS A 112 -6.50 -4.57 7.70
C LYS A 112 -6.63 -5.24 9.05
N ILE A 113 -7.21 -6.43 9.08
CA ILE A 113 -7.24 -7.22 10.30
C ILE A 113 -5.90 -7.94 10.42
N PRO A 114 -5.10 -7.65 11.46
CA PRO A 114 -3.77 -8.24 11.56
C PRO A 114 -3.80 -9.71 12.00
N THR A 115 -4.86 -10.14 12.69
CA THR A 115 -4.92 -11.43 13.40
C THR A 115 -6.19 -12.22 13.12
N ASN A 116 -6.10 -13.55 13.14
CA ASN A 116 -7.24 -14.47 12.98
C ASN A 116 -8.10 -14.66 14.26
N SER A 117 -8.17 -13.68 15.16
CA SER A 117 -8.90 -13.82 16.44
C SER A 117 -10.43 -13.86 16.29
N MET A 118 -10.97 -13.34 15.19
CA MET A 118 -12.40 -13.34 14.88
C MET A 118 -12.80 -14.44 13.88
N TRP A 119 -11.97 -15.48 13.71
CA TRP A 119 -12.30 -16.60 12.82
C TRP A 119 -13.52 -17.37 13.36
N PRO A 120 -14.48 -17.80 12.50
CA PRO A 120 -14.48 -17.76 11.03
C PRO A 120 -15.05 -16.48 10.41
N SER A 121 -15.49 -15.50 11.20
CA SER A 121 -16.18 -14.30 10.70
C SER A 121 -15.27 -13.33 9.94
N TYR A 122 -14.00 -13.22 10.32
CA TYR A 122 -13.02 -12.43 9.59
C TYR A 122 -11.67 -13.11 9.47
N TYR A 123 -11.03 -12.94 8.32
CA TYR A 123 -9.74 -13.51 8.01
C TYR A 123 -8.63 -12.46 8.17
N GLY A 124 -7.70 -12.72 9.08
CA GLY A 124 -6.51 -11.90 9.30
C GLY A 124 -5.40 -12.18 8.29
N MET A 125 -4.21 -11.62 8.53
CA MET A 125 -3.04 -11.93 7.71
C MET A 125 -2.63 -13.39 7.88
N THR A 126 -2.40 -14.10 6.77
CA THR A 126 -1.96 -15.51 6.79
C THR A 126 -0.68 -15.76 6.01
N ALA A 127 0.05 -16.81 6.42
CA ALA A 127 1.16 -17.36 5.65
C ALA A 127 0.65 -18.47 4.74
N GLU A 128 0.93 -18.36 3.44
CA GLU A 128 0.79 -19.47 2.51
C GLU A 128 2.19 -19.97 2.13
N ARG A 129 2.51 -21.22 2.50
CA ARG A 129 3.77 -21.86 2.12
C ARG A 129 3.79 -22.15 0.63
N LEU A 130 4.92 -21.86 -0.01
CA LEU A 130 5.11 -22.17 -1.42
C LEU A 130 6.15 -23.28 -1.59
N PRO A 131 6.09 -24.03 -2.70
CA PRO A 131 7.14 -24.96 -3.07
C PRO A 131 8.51 -24.26 -3.12
N LEU A 132 9.53 -24.94 -2.59
CA LEU A 132 10.91 -24.45 -2.59
C LEU A 132 11.59 -24.64 -3.94
N ALA A 133 11.11 -25.61 -4.74
CA ALA A 133 11.57 -25.79 -6.11
C ALA A 133 11.05 -24.64 -6.99
N ASP A 134 11.97 -23.95 -7.67
CA ASP A 134 11.67 -22.73 -8.44
C ASP A 134 10.72 -22.96 -9.61
N ASP A 135 10.71 -24.16 -10.19
CA ASP A 135 9.81 -24.58 -11.27
C ASP A 135 8.33 -24.63 -10.83
N ARG A 136 8.09 -24.80 -9.54
CA ARG A 136 6.75 -24.88 -8.94
C ARG A 136 6.33 -23.60 -8.24
N ALA A 137 7.19 -22.59 -8.18
CA ALA A 137 6.87 -21.30 -7.59
C ALA A 137 6.03 -20.45 -8.58
N PRO A 138 5.06 -19.65 -8.09
CA PRO A 138 4.27 -18.79 -8.97
C PRO A 138 5.17 -17.81 -9.73
N GLY A 139 5.08 -17.85 -11.07
CA GLY A 139 5.79 -16.95 -11.98
C GLY A 139 5.33 -15.49 -11.88
N LEU A 140 5.97 -14.59 -12.63
CA LEU A 140 5.79 -13.14 -12.48
C LEU A 140 4.34 -12.68 -12.71
N ALA A 141 3.66 -13.20 -13.74
CA ALA A 141 2.25 -12.89 -14.00
C ALA A 141 1.33 -13.34 -12.86
N SER A 142 1.55 -14.56 -12.35
CA SER A 142 0.80 -15.08 -11.19
C SER A 142 1.08 -14.24 -9.94
N ARG A 143 2.31 -13.81 -9.70
CA ARG A 143 2.65 -12.92 -8.58
C ARG A 143 1.90 -11.58 -8.63
N ILE A 144 1.81 -10.97 -9.81
CA ILE A 144 1.04 -9.72 -9.99
C ILE A 144 -0.44 -9.97 -9.71
N PHE A 145 -1.01 -11.05 -10.26
CA PHE A 145 -2.39 -11.42 -9.99
C PHE A 145 -2.65 -11.63 -8.50
N ARG A 146 -1.78 -12.39 -7.80
CA ARG A 146 -1.90 -12.65 -6.36
C ARG A 146 -1.73 -11.39 -5.52
N LEU A 147 -0.85 -10.48 -5.93
CA LEU A 147 -0.71 -9.18 -5.27
C LEU A 147 -2.01 -8.38 -5.36
N VAL A 148 -2.65 -8.34 -6.54
CA VAL A 148 -3.90 -7.60 -6.76
C VAL A 148 -5.08 -8.28 -6.06
N ALA A 149 -5.20 -9.60 -6.18
CA ALA A 149 -6.34 -10.36 -5.67
C ALA A 149 -6.29 -10.56 -4.14
N PHE A 150 -5.11 -10.81 -3.56
CA PHE A 150 -4.96 -11.22 -2.16
C PHE A 150 -4.04 -10.32 -1.34
N GLY A 151 -3.47 -9.27 -1.94
CA GLY A 151 -2.41 -8.51 -1.31
C GLY A 151 -1.15 -9.33 -1.04
N ALA A 152 -0.95 -10.44 -1.76
CA ALA A 152 0.10 -11.40 -1.50
C ALA A 152 1.49 -10.74 -1.61
N SER A 153 2.29 -10.86 -0.54
CA SER A 153 3.67 -10.38 -0.52
C SER A 153 4.64 -11.52 -0.25
N ARG A 154 5.49 -11.82 -1.25
CA ARG A 154 6.43 -12.94 -1.16
C ARG A 154 7.59 -12.64 -0.23
N ARG A 155 7.93 -13.63 0.58
CA ARG A 155 9.10 -13.67 1.47
C ARG A 155 9.88 -14.96 1.23
N GLU A 156 11.20 -14.82 1.21
CA GLU A 156 12.12 -15.92 0.94
C GLU A 156 13.31 -15.79 1.89
N VAL A 157 13.78 -16.94 2.38
CA VAL A 157 15.07 -17.05 3.05
C VAL A 157 15.93 -17.93 2.16
N VAL A 158 17.04 -17.36 1.69
CA VAL A 158 18.01 -18.03 0.83
C VAL A 158 19.25 -18.34 1.65
N ALA A 159 19.76 -19.56 1.54
CA ALA A 159 20.98 -19.99 2.23
C ALA A 159 22.19 -19.22 1.68
N PRO A 160 22.92 -18.47 2.52
CA PRO A 160 24.10 -17.72 2.09
C PRO A 160 25.35 -18.61 1.95
N ALA A 161 25.36 -19.79 2.57
CA ALA A 161 26.46 -20.73 2.61
C ALA A 161 25.95 -22.18 2.62
N ASP A 162 26.86 -23.13 2.42
CA ASP A 162 26.57 -24.55 2.59
C ASP A 162 26.54 -24.92 4.08
N GLY A 163 25.58 -25.73 4.50
CA GLY A 163 25.59 -26.30 5.83
C GLY A 163 24.22 -26.69 6.37
N GLU A 164 24.21 -27.04 7.65
CA GLU A 164 22.98 -27.33 8.38
C GLU A 164 22.27 -26.03 8.77
N VAL A 165 20.94 -26.02 8.60
CA VAL A 165 20.08 -24.90 8.96
C VAL A 165 19.78 -24.95 10.45
N SER A 166 19.97 -23.85 11.16
CA SER A 166 19.57 -23.67 12.55
C SER A 166 18.83 -22.35 12.73
N ALA A 167 18.09 -22.21 13.82
CA ALA A 167 17.45 -20.96 14.19
C ALA A 167 17.45 -20.78 15.71
N LYS A 168 17.28 -19.52 16.14
CA LYS A 168 17.14 -19.17 17.54
C LYS A 168 15.68 -19.21 17.94
N PHE A 169 15.41 -19.61 19.18
CA PHE A 169 14.07 -19.69 19.74
C PHE A 169 14.04 -19.10 21.15
N PHE A 170 12.92 -18.46 21.49
CA PHE A 170 12.62 -18.04 22.84
C PHE A 170 12.15 -19.23 23.70
N PRO A 171 12.54 -19.28 24.98
CA PRO A 171 12.07 -20.27 25.95
C PRO A 171 10.68 -19.92 26.51
N TYR A 172 9.80 -19.30 25.72
CA TYR A 172 8.47 -18.89 26.17
C TYR A 172 7.43 -19.95 25.83
N GLY A 173 6.51 -20.19 26.77
CA GLY A 173 5.39 -21.11 26.58
C GLY A 173 5.81 -22.59 26.60
N GLN A 174 4.86 -23.46 26.25
CA GLN A 174 5.08 -24.91 26.18
C GLN A 174 5.84 -25.33 24.91
N VAL A 175 5.65 -24.59 23.82
CA VAL A 175 6.31 -24.81 22.54
C VAL A 175 7.25 -23.63 22.29
N PRO A 176 8.55 -23.87 22.06
CA PRO A 176 9.49 -22.82 21.69
C PRO A 176 9.00 -21.94 20.55
N GLN A 177 9.14 -20.63 20.68
CA GLN A 177 8.78 -19.66 19.65
C GLN A 177 10.02 -19.17 18.91
N LEU A 178 9.93 -18.95 17.61
CA LEU A 178 11.03 -18.46 16.80
C LEU A 178 11.46 -17.07 17.29
N ALA A 179 12.75 -16.92 17.55
CA ALA A 179 13.32 -15.68 18.02
C ALA A 179 13.24 -14.60 16.93
N TYR A 180 12.92 -13.38 17.32
CA TYR A 180 12.86 -12.23 16.42
C TYR A 180 13.46 -10.97 17.05
N THR A 181 13.92 -10.07 16.19
CA THR A 181 14.28 -8.70 16.55
C THR A 181 13.36 -7.72 15.84
N VAL A 182 12.80 -6.77 16.59
CA VAL A 182 12.00 -5.67 16.09
C VAL A 182 12.94 -4.57 15.60
N LYS A 183 12.88 -4.29 14.30
CA LYS A 183 13.75 -3.31 13.61
C LYS A 183 12.94 -2.26 12.88
N ARG A 184 13.58 -1.13 12.57
CA ARG A 184 13.02 -0.14 11.65
C ARG A 184 13.05 -0.70 10.22
N GLY A 185 11.88 -0.78 9.59
CA GLY A 185 11.68 -1.23 8.22
C GLY A 185 10.85 -0.26 7.40
N ARG A 186 10.38 -0.73 6.24
CA ARG A 186 9.52 0.07 5.36
C ARG A 186 8.34 -0.74 4.84
N LYS A 187 7.14 -0.18 4.95
CA LYS A 187 5.94 -0.68 4.28
C LYS A 187 5.96 -0.19 2.82
N TRP A 188 5.71 -1.12 1.89
CA TRP A 188 5.77 -0.86 0.44
C TRP A 188 7.09 -0.19 0.00
N HIS A 189 8.20 -0.48 0.70
CA HIS A 189 9.53 0.10 0.48
C HIS A 189 9.67 1.63 0.71
N LEU A 190 8.60 2.36 1.02
CA LEU A 190 8.59 3.82 1.11
C LEU A 190 8.22 4.35 2.50
N LEU A 191 7.20 3.79 3.14
CA LEU A 191 6.65 4.32 4.39
C LEU A 191 7.39 3.71 5.59
N PRO A 192 7.91 4.51 6.53
CA PRO A 192 8.52 3.99 7.76
C PRO A 192 7.56 3.07 8.50
N ALA A 193 8.06 1.92 8.94
CA ALA A 193 7.29 0.94 9.72
C ALA A 193 8.22 0.17 10.66
N MET A 194 7.65 -0.51 11.65
CA MET A 194 8.38 -1.51 12.44
C MET A 194 8.11 -2.89 11.86
N VAL A 195 9.14 -3.73 11.83
CA VAL A 195 9.08 -5.11 11.31
C VAL A 195 9.69 -6.07 12.31
N LYS A 196 9.24 -7.33 12.28
CA LYS A 196 9.95 -8.43 12.95
C LYS A 196 10.91 -9.06 11.95
N GLU A 197 12.18 -9.11 12.32
CA GLU A 197 13.21 -9.84 11.60
C GLU A 197 13.47 -11.17 12.29
N TYR A 198 13.36 -12.26 11.55
CA TYR A 198 13.68 -13.61 11.99
C TYR A 198 14.98 -14.06 11.35
N SER A 199 15.86 -14.68 12.15
CA SER A 199 17.18 -15.11 11.72
C SER A 199 17.30 -16.63 11.69
N PHE A 200 17.74 -17.13 10.54
CA PHE A 200 18.18 -18.50 10.32
C PHE A 200 19.69 -18.49 10.12
N PHE A 201 20.36 -19.59 10.42
CA PHE A 201 21.80 -19.72 10.23
C PHE A 201 22.06 -20.96 9.37
N VAL A 202 22.84 -20.82 8.30
CA VAL A 202 23.24 -21.94 7.44
C VAL A 202 24.75 -22.00 7.45
N GLY A 203 25.31 -23.09 7.99
CA GLY A 203 26.76 -23.19 8.18
C GLY A 203 27.34 -22.11 9.09
N GLY A 204 26.52 -21.55 9.99
CA GLY A 204 26.90 -20.43 10.89
C GLY A 204 26.73 -19.03 10.29
N VAL A 205 26.40 -18.91 9.00
CA VAL A 205 26.15 -17.62 8.33
C VAL A 205 24.66 -17.26 8.42
N GLU A 206 24.36 -16.03 8.82
CA GLU A 206 23.00 -15.56 9.04
C GLU A 206 22.23 -15.30 7.72
N ALA A 207 20.97 -15.74 7.69
CA ALA A 207 19.99 -15.49 6.65
C ALA A 207 18.69 -15.00 7.31
N THR A 208 18.16 -13.85 6.88
CA THR A 208 17.03 -13.21 7.56
C THR A 208 15.78 -13.11 6.70
N VAL A 209 14.63 -13.00 7.36
CA VAL A 209 13.36 -12.60 6.73
C VAL A 209 12.64 -11.59 7.59
N GLN A 210 12.12 -10.55 6.95
CA GLN A 210 11.33 -9.50 7.60
C GLN A 210 9.85 -9.64 7.28
N VAL A 211 9.03 -9.52 8.31
CA VAL A 211 7.57 -9.53 8.24
C VAL A 211 6.98 -8.34 9.00
N PRO A 212 5.73 -7.92 8.70
CA PRO A 212 5.05 -6.89 9.48
C PRO A 212 5.05 -7.20 10.98
N LEU A 213 5.19 -6.18 11.84
CA LEU A 213 5.26 -6.36 13.30
C LEU A 213 4.07 -7.16 13.86
N ASP A 214 2.91 -6.92 13.28
CA ASP A 214 1.60 -7.46 13.61
C ASP A 214 1.32 -8.85 13.01
N PHE A 215 2.22 -9.38 12.18
CA PHE A 215 2.11 -10.73 11.61
C PHE A 215 2.48 -11.81 12.64
N ARG A 216 1.60 -12.82 12.80
CA ARG A 216 1.70 -13.84 13.87
C ARG A 216 1.87 -15.30 13.41
N GLU A 217 1.84 -15.57 12.10
CA GLU A 217 1.80 -16.95 11.57
C GLU A 217 3.20 -17.56 11.31
N VAL A 218 4.29 -16.83 11.60
CA VAL A 218 5.66 -17.30 11.31
C VAL A 218 6.00 -18.56 12.10
N ASP A 219 5.65 -18.61 13.39
CA ASP A 219 5.90 -19.78 14.24
C ASP A 219 5.22 -21.04 13.70
N ALA A 220 3.92 -20.95 13.43
CA ALA A 220 3.15 -22.06 12.87
C ALA A 220 3.72 -22.52 11.52
N MET A 221 4.09 -21.58 10.65
CA MET A 221 4.70 -21.88 9.36
C MET A 221 6.05 -22.60 9.50
N VAL A 222 6.92 -22.16 10.41
CA VAL A 222 8.24 -22.79 10.64
C VAL A 222 8.08 -24.16 11.30
N GLN A 223 7.18 -24.28 12.27
CA GLN A 223 6.83 -25.55 12.90
C GLN A 223 6.38 -26.58 11.85
N GLU A 224 5.50 -26.16 10.96
CA GLU A 224 4.96 -27.00 9.91
C GLU A 224 6.00 -27.29 8.81
N ALA A 225 6.89 -26.34 8.47
CA ALA A 225 7.90 -26.51 7.42
C ALA A 225 9.06 -27.43 7.82
N PHE A 226 9.52 -27.38 9.07
CA PHE A 226 10.70 -28.10 9.52
C PHE A 226 10.38 -29.31 10.39
N PHE A 227 9.23 -29.31 11.06
CA PHE A 227 8.92 -30.34 12.06
C PHE A 227 7.58 -31.04 11.85
N GLY A 228 6.80 -30.67 10.83
CA GLY A 228 5.46 -31.21 10.60
C GLY A 228 4.45 -30.82 11.71
N GLY A 229 4.66 -29.65 12.31
CA GLY A 229 3.75 -29.05 13.28
C GLY A 229 4.34 -28.87 14.69
N ALA A 230 3.53 -28.32 15.60
CA ALA A 230 3.94 -27.98 16.96
C ALA A 230 4.41 -29.19 17.78
N GLU A 231 3.75 -30.35 17.64
CA GLU A 231 4.16 -31.58 18.33
C GLU A 231 5.50 -32.12 17.84
N GLY A 232 5.75 -32.04 16.53
CA GLY A 232 7.04 -32.39 15.94
C GLY A 232 8.16 -31.50 16.46
N MET A 233 7.90 -30.19 16.55
CA MET A 233 8.84 -29.23 17.12
C MET A 233 9.16 -29.55 18.59
N LEU A 234 8.14 -29.86 19.40
CA LEU A 234 8.33 -30.20 20.80
C LEU A 234 9.15 -31.48 20.98
N ARG A 235 8.88 -32.52 20.17
CA ARG A 235 9.68 -33.76 20.18
C ARG A 235 11.13 -33.49 19.80
N HIS A 236 11.35 -32.71 18.76
CA HIS A 236 12.69 -32.32 18.31
C HIS A 236 13.45 -31.53 19.38
N PHE A 237 12.78 -30.55 20.00
CA PHE A 237 13.33 -29.75 21.09
C PHE A 237 13.74 -30.60 22.30
N ASN A 238 12.86 -31.51 22.72
CA ASN A 238 13.13 -32.41 23.84
C ASN A 238 14.29 -33.37 23.55
N ALA A 239 14.38 -33.90 22.32
CA ALA A 239 15.49 -34.75 21.90
C ALA A 239 16.81 -33.97 21.86
N ALA A 240 16.81 -32.76 21.27
CA ALA A 240 17.98 -31.89 21.23
C ALA A 240 18.45 -31.52 22.65
N SER A 241 17.52 -31.21 23.56
CA SER A 241 17.85 -30.85 24.94
C SER A 241 18.53 -32.00 25.70
N ARG A 242 18.08 -33.24 25.50
CA ARG A 242 18.70 -34.43 26.12
C ARG A 242 20.08 -34.73 25.56
N ASN A 243 20.29 -34.48 24.27
CA ASN A 243 21.51 -34.82 23.56
C ASN A 243 22.54 -33.68 23.53
N GLY A 244 22.32 -32.58 24.27
CA GLY A 244 23.20 -31.41 24.27
C GLY A 244 23.20 -30.62 22.96
N GLY A 245 22.22 -30.83 22.08
CA GLY A 245 22.06 -30.13 20.79
C GLY A 245 21.39 -28.76 20.89
N VAL A 246 21.26 -28.21 22.10
CA VAL A 246 20.67 -26.90 22.39
C VAL A 246 21.77 -25.97 22.87
N GLU A 247 22.15 -25.00 22.04
CA GLU A 247 23.16 -24.02 22.39
C GLU A 247 22.49 -22.78 22.98
N ARG A 248 22.95 -22.30 24.15
CA ARG A 248 22.41 -21.08 24.77
C ARG A 248 22.90 -19.86 24.00
N SER A 249 21.99 -18.97 23.65
CA SER A 249 22.28 -17.73 22.95
C SER A 249 21.49 -16.56 23.55
N THR A 250 21.74 -15.36 23.05
CA THR A 250 20.96 -14.17 23.40
C THR A 250 20.65 -13.36 22.15
N ILE A 251 19.58 -12.58 22.21
CA ILE A 251 19.22 -11.59 21.19
C ILE A 251 18.75 -10.30 21.86
N GLN A 252 18.81 -9.20 21.12
CA GLN A 252 18.08 -7.99 21.46
C GLN A 252 16.70 -8.08 20.80
N VAL A 253 15.63 -8.00 21.59
CA VAL A 253 14.25 -8.06 21.05
C VAL A 253 13.91 -6.76 20.32
N ASN A 254 14.36 -5.62 20.83
CA ASN A 254 14.25 -4.33 20.15
C ASN A 254 15.63 -3.88 19.71
N GLU A 255 15.77 -3.49 18.44
CA GLU A 255 17.02 -2.97 17.88
C GLU A 255 17.53 -1.77 18.69
N GLY A 256 18.77 -1.86 19.18
CA GLY A 256 19.38 -0.81 20.00
C GLY A 256 18.98 -0.83 21.48
N SER A 257 18.19 -1.81 21.92
CA SER A 257 17.96 -2.02 23.35
C SER A 257 19.21 -2.57 24.06
N ALA A 258 19.46 -2.14 25.28
CA ALA A 258 20.49 -2.70 26.14
C ALA A 258 20.11 -4.11 26.67
N ASP A 259 18.81 -4.41 26.71
CA ASP A 259 18.30 -5.66 27.27
C ASP A 259 18.45 -6.82 26.27
N ALA A 260 19.23 -7.82 26.70
CA ALA A 260 19.42 -9.06 25.97
C ALA A 260 18.48 -10.14 26.54
N THR A 261 17.64 -10.71 25.68
CA THR A 261 16.76 -11.83 26.00
C THR A 261 17.47 -13.14 25.74
N ARG A 262 17.34 -14.08 26.67
CA ARG A 262 17.88 -15.44 26.53
C ARG A 262 17.12 -16.21 25.45
N THR A 263 17.87 -16.83 24.55
CA THR A 263 17.39 -17.72 23.50
C THR A 263 18.17 -19.01 23.51
N PHE A 264 17.76 -19.95 22.67
CA PHE A 264 18.58 -21.10 22.34
C PHE A 264 18.59 -21.34 20.84
N THR A 265 19.73 -21.81 20.35
CA THR A 265 19.94 -22.19 18.96
C THR A 265 19.73 -23.68 18.81
N ILE A 266 18.92 -24.07 17.84
CA ILE A 266 18.65 -25.48 17.52
C ILE A 266 18.75 -25.69 16.01
N LYS A 267 19.38 -26.79 15.65
CA LYS A 267 19.44 -27.29 14.27
C LYS A 267 18.05 -27.75 13.82
N LEU A 268 17.61 -27.32 12.66
CA LEU A 268 16.27 -27.62 12.11
C LEU A 268 16.21 -28.98 11.38
N GLY A 269 17.29 -29.77 11.38
CA GLY A 269 17.33 -31.10 10.77
C GLY A 269 17.38 -31.09 9.23
N ARG A 270 17.72 -29.95 8.63
CA ARG A 270 17.85 -29.79 7.18
C ARG A 270 19.21 -29.19 6.82
N THR A 271 19.82 -29.68 5.76
CA THR A 271 21.01 -29.10 5.13
C THR A 271 20.62 -28.35 3.87
N ALA A 272 21.28 -27.22 3.61
CA ALA A 272 21.06 -26.41 2.42
C ALA A 272 22.39 -26.07 1.74
N ARG A 273 22.36 -25.88 0.42
CA ARG A 273 23.49 -25.33 -0.33
C ARG A 273 23.39 -23.82 -0.47
N ALA A 274 24.51 -23.14 -0.66
CA ALA A 274 24.53 -21.72 -0.97
C ALA A 274 23.64 -21.42 -2.20
N GLY A 275 22.74 -20.45 -2.06
CA GLY A 275 21.73 -20.10 -3.07
C GLY A 275 20.43 -20.92 -3.00
N GLU A 276 20.36 -21.99 -2.20
CA GLU A 276 19.13 -22.77 -2.01
C GLU A 276 18.12 -22.00 -1.15
N THR A 277 16.84 -22.04 -1.54
CA THR A 277 15.77 -21.45 -0.73
C THR A 277 15.40 -22.40 0.41
N ILE A 278 15.63 -21.96 1.65
CA ILE A 278 15.30 -22.76 2.85
C ILE A 278 13.85 -22.58 3.27
N LEU A 279 13.26 -21.41 3.01
CA LEU A 279 11.88 -21.07 3.35
C LEU A 279 11.31 -20.10 2.33
N ARG A 280 10.11 -20.38 1.79
CA ARG A 280 9.40 -19.52 0.84
C ARG A 280 7.92 -19.49 1.19
N PHE A 281 7.35 -18.29 1.30
CA PHE A 281 5.94 -18.09 1.61
C PHE A 281 5.43 -16.76 1.07
N ASP A 282 4.13 -16.69 0.82
CA ASP A 282 3.43 -15.43 0.59
C ASP A 282 2.68 -15.04 1.87
N ILE A 283 2.81 -13.77 2.29
CA ILE A 283 1.93 -13.18 3.31
C ILE A 283 0.70 -12.65 2.58
N LEU A 284 -0.46 -13.20 2.88
CA LEU A 284 -1.76 -12.73 2.41
C LEU A 284 -2.28 -11.67 3.37
N THR A 285 -2.83 -10.56 2.87
CA THR A 285 -3.19 -9.43 3.75
C THR A 285 -4.48 -9.63 4.54
N GLY A 286 -5.21 -10.71 4.28
CA GLY A 286 -6.53 -10.97 4.85
C GLY A 286 -7.59 -9.97 4.38
N ASP A 287 -8.71 -9.99 5.09
CA ASP A 287 -9.88 -9.17 4.82
C ASP A 287 -9.58 -7.68 5.04
N GLN A 288 -10.20 -6.87 4.19
CA GLN A 288 -10.21 -5.42 4.31
C GLN A 288 -11.56 -5.01 4.88
N LEU A 289 -11.56 -4.36 6.05
CA LEU A 289 -12.75 -3.75 6.61
C LEU A 289 -12.83 -2.30 6.18
N PHE A 290 -13.98 -1.91 5.63
CA PHE A 290 -14.29 -0.51 5.39
C PHE A 290 -15.24 -0.04 6.48
N VAL A 291 -14.78 0.91 7.29
CA VAL A 291 -15.63 1.53 8.30
C VAL A 291 -16.42 2.65 7.66
N ASP A 292 -17.75 2.52 7.69
CA ASP A 292 -18.68 3.59 7.35
C ASP A 292 -18.68 4.63 8.46
N ARG A 293 -18.04 5.75 8.17
CA ARG A 293 -17.96 6.89 9.10
C ARG A 293 -19.13 7.85 8.95
N LEU A 294 -19.89 7.79 7.85
CA LEU A 294 -20.90 8.80 7.55
C LEU A 294 -22.27 8.40 8.07
N SER A 295 -22.75 7.19 7.77
CA SER A 295 -24.16 6.82 7.99
C SER A 295 -24.58 6.94 9.45
N TYR A 296 -23.68 6.62 10.38
CA TYR A 296 -23.95 6.70 11.82
C TYR A 296 -24.05 8.13 12.37
N HIS A 297 -23.77 9.17 11.57
CA HIS A 297 -24.13 10.55 11.91
C HIS A 297 -25.64 10.83 11.77
N PHE A 298 -26.34 10.04 10.93
CA PHE A 298 -27.74 10.29 10.57
C PHE A 298 -28.67 9.14 10.94
N VAL A 299 -28.13 7.93 11.10
CA VAL A 299 -28.89 6.72 11.40
C VAL A 299 -28.42 6.15 12.74
N ARG A 300 -29.38 5.82 13.61
CA ARG A 300 -29.07 5.15 14.87
C ARG A 300 -28.69 3.68 14.61
N PRO A 301 -27.66 3.15 15.29
CA PRO A 301 -27.35 1.75 15.16
C PRO A 301 -28.47 0.82 15.59
N SER A 302 -28.54 -0.34 14.94
CA SER A 302 -29.33 -1.46 15.38
C SER A 302 -28.50 -2.43 16.23
N VAL A 303 -29.18 -3.13 17.14
CA VAL A 303 -28.58 -4.20 17.96
C VAL A 303 -28.04 -5.29 17.03
N GLY A 304 -26.80 -5.71 17.26
CA GLY A 304 -26.11 -6.72 16.44
C GLY A 304 -25.21 -6.15 15.34
N GLN A 305 -25.19 -4.83 15.13
CA GLN A 305 -24.21 -4.20 14.23
C GLN A 305 -22.80 -4.19 14.85
N GLY A 306 -21.80 -4.54 14.04
CA GLY A 306 -20.40 -4.46 14.44
C GLY A 306 -19.91 -3.01 14.50
N PHE A 307 -19.20 -2.67 15.57
CA PHE A 307 -18.62 -1.35 15.78
C PHE A 307 -17.10 -1.44 15.96
N VAL A 308 -16.39 -0.47 15.37
CA VAL A 308 -14.95 -0.28 15.57
C VAL A 308 -14.75 1.02 16.33
N PHE A 309 -14.08 0.96 17.48
CA PHE A 309 -13.73 2.12 18.28
C PHE A 309 -12.26 2.06 18.68
N ARG A 310 -11.67 3.24 18.90
CA ARG A 310 -10.28 3.34 19.39
C ARG A 310 -10.29 3.16 20.90
N THR A 311 -9.35 2.37 21.42
CA THR A 311 -9.19 2.13 22.85
C THR A 311 -8.28 3.14 23.53
N ASP A 312 -7.55 3.96 22.76
CA ASP A 312 -6.47 4.85 23.23
C ASP A 312 -6.86 5.78 24.39
N ASN A 313 -8.14 6.18 24.48
CA ASN A 313 -8.63 7.11 25.51
C ASN A 313 -9.68 6.47 26.44
N ILE A 314 -9.72 5.13 26.54
CA ILE A 314 -10.64 4.44 27.45
C ILE A 314 -10.01 4.38 28.84
N HIS A 315 -10.47 5.25 29.74
CA HIS A 315 -10.09 5.22 31.16
C HIS A 315 -10.99 4.24 31.93
N SER A 316 -10.74 2.94 31.79
CA SER A 316 -11.44 1.89 32.55
C SER A 316 -10.43 1.05 33.32
N GLU A 317 -10.70 0.80 34.61
CA GLU A 317 -9.87 -0.09 35.44
C GLU A 317 -9.84 -1.53 34.88
N TYR A 318 -10.85 -1.92 34.12
CA TYR A 318 -10.99 -3.25 33.53
C TYR A 318 -10.34 -3.40 32.13
N MET A 319 -9.86 -2.31 31.53
CA MET A 319 -9.25 -2.31 30.17
C MET A 319 -7.84 -1.70 30.13
N ARG A 320 -7.19 -1.51 31.29
CA ARG A 320 -5.78 -1.09 31.30
C ARG A 320 -4.91 -2.18 30.65
N SER A 321 -4.20 -1.79 29.59
CA SER A 321 -3.08 -2.55 29.05
C SER A 321 -2.09 -2.86 30.17
N THR A 322 -1.55 -4.07 30.20
CA THR A 322 -0.48 -4.48 31.13
C THR A 322 0.84 -3.79 30.83
N ASP A 323 0.92 -3.11 29.70
CA ASP A 323 2.02 -2.24 29.31
C ASP A 323 1.55 -0.80 29.54
N GLY A 324 2.15 -0.14 30.54
CA GLY A 324 1.76 1.18 31.04
C GLY A 324 1.93 2.34 30.08
#